data_AF-A0A377PPG4-F1
#
_entry.id   AF-A0A377PPG4-F1
#
_cell.length_a   1.000
_cell.length_b   1.000
_cell.length_c   1.000
_cell.angle_alpha   90.00
_cell.angle_beta   90.00
_cell.angle_gamma   90.00
#
_symmetry.space_group_name_H-M   'P 1'
#
loop_
_entity.id
_entity.type
_entity.pdbx_description
1 polymer ?
#
loop_
_entity_poly.entity_id
_entity_poly.type
_entity_poly.pdbx_seq_one_letter_code
_entity_poly.pdbx_strand_id
1 'polypeptide(L)' 'MKKVLVLAAHRFPDQSRISHAAIDALKTQKNVTVNELMRHYPDYNIDVEREQKLLTEHDIVVMLFPFYLV' A
#
# COMPACT_ATOMS: atom_id res chain seq x y z
N MET A 1 18.51 4.30 8.00
CA MET A 1 17.17 4.94 7.86
C MET A 1 16.12 3.86 8.06
N LYS A 2 14.98 4.19 8.68
CA LYS A 2 13.88 3.25 8.90
C LYS A 2 13.19 2.91 7.56
N LYS A 3 12.89 1.63 7.34
CA LYS A 3 12.16 1.15 6.14
C LYS A 3 10.66 1.30 6.37
N VAL A 4 9.94 1.86 5.42
CA VAL A 4 8.51 2.12 5.51
C VAL A 4 7.76 1.27 4.49
N LEU A 5 6.77 0.50 4.97
CA LEU A 5 5.80 -0.18 4.13
C LEU A 5 4.51 0.63 4.09
N VAL A 6 4.08 1.02 2.89
CA VAL A 6 2.79 1.67 2.66
C VAL A 6 1.84 0.64 2.06
N LEU A 7 0.83 0.25 2.84
CA LEU A 7 -0.27 -0.61 2.40
C LEU A 7 -1.37 0.27 1.81
N ALA A 8 -1.44 0.35 0.48
CA ALA A 8 -2.44 1.14 -0.22
C ALA A 8 -3.66 0.27 -0.59
N ALA A 9 -4.83 0.59 -0.05
CA ALA A 9 -6.04 -0.23 -0.16
C ALA A 9 -7.23 0.55 -0.75
N HIS A 10 -7.03 1.23 -1.88
CA HIS A 10 -8.11 1.90 -2.59
C HIS A 10 -8.84 0.94 -3.53
N ARG A 11 -10.16 0.75 -3.37
CA ARG A 11 -10.98 -0.21 -4.15
C ARG A 11 -10.86 -0.02 -5.66
N PHE A 12 -10.87 1.24 -6.12
CA PHE A 12 -10.73 1.61 -7.52
C PHE A 12 -9.49 2.48 -7.72
N PRO A 13 -8.27 1.91 -7.69
CA PRO A 13 -7.03 2.70 -7.56
C PRO A 13 -6.83 3.69 -8.72
N ASP A 14 -7.24 3.32 -9.94
CA ASP A 14 -7.12 4.19 -11.13
C ASP A 14 -8.09 5.38 -11.13
N GLN A 15 -9.15 5.34 -10.32
CA GLN A 15 -10.11 6.44 -10.17
C GLN A 15 -9.73 7.40 -9.03
N SER A 16 -8.74 7.03 -8.20
CA SER A 16 -8.33 7.85 -7.06
C SER A 16 -7.46 9.01 -7.52
N ARG A 17 -7.81 10.24 -7.13
CA ARG A 17 -6.94 11.41 -7.32
C ARG A 17 -5.93 11.55 -6.19
N ILE A 18 -6.38 11.39 -4.95
CA ILE A 18 -5.58 11.64 -3.74
C ILE A 18 -4.59 10.50 -3.51
N SER A 19 -5.06 9.24 -3.56
CA SER A 19 -4.17 8.10 -3.33
C SER A 19 -3.11 7.99 -4.43
N HIS A 20 -3.47 8.29 -5.68
CA HIS A 20 -2.53 8.28 -6.81
C HIS A 20 -1.40 9.30 -6.60
N ALA A 21 -1.74 10.56 -6.32
CA ALA A 21 -0.73 11.59 -6.05
C ALA A 21 0.17 11.25 -4.84
N ALA A 22 -0.40 10.68 -3.77
CA ALA A 22 0.36 10.24 -2.61
C ALA A 22 1.32 9.07 -2.96
N ILE A 23 0.84 8.07 -3.70
CA ILE A 23 1.64 6.91 -4.13
C ILE A 23 2.79 7.35 -5.03
N ASP A 24 2.55 8.24 -6.00
CA ASP A 24 3.58 8.74 -6.90
C ASP A 24 4.70 9.43 -6.12
N ALA A 25 4.34 10.30 -5.17
CA ALA A 25 5.33 10.95 -4.31
C ALA A 25 6.10 9.93 -3.46
N LEU A 26 5.42 8.94 -2.87
CA LEU A 26 6.02 7.92 -2.01
C LEU A 26 6.97 6.97 -2.79
N LYS A 27 6.64 6.62 -4.03
CA LYS A 27 7.48 5.76 -4.90
C LYS A 27 8.85 6.37 -5.21
N THR A 28 9.01 7.69 -5.09
CA THR A 28 10.31 8.38 -5.29
C THR A 28 11.27 8.21 -4.09
N GLN A 29 10.77 7.75 -2.95
CA GLN A 29 11.54 7.69 -1.71
C GLN A 29 12.28 6.35 -1.59
N LYS A 30 13.61 6.38 -1.42
CA LYS A 30 14.48 5.18 -1.43
C LYS A 30 14.19 4.15 -0.33
N ASN A 31 13.59 4.57 0.79
CA ASN A 31 13.31 3.73 1.94
C ASN A 31 11.82 3.38 2.08
N VAL A 32 11.00 3.66 1.05
CA VAL A 32 9.57 3.39 1.04
C VAL A 32 9.25 2.30 0.04
N THR A 33 8.53 1.30 0.50
CA THR A 33 7.90 0.27 -0.33
C THR A 33 6.41 0.53 -0.37
N VAL A 34 5.85 0.72 -1.57
CA VAL A 34 4.39 0.86 -1.75
C VAL A 34 3.83 -0.48 -2.23
N ASN A 35 2.91 -1.04 -1.45
CA ASN A 35 2.17 -2.27 -1.76
C ASN A 35 0.70 -1.93 -2.04
N GLU A 36 0.32 -1.91 -3.32
CA GLU A 36 -1.06 -1.60 -3.76
C GLU A 36 -1.92 -2.87 -3.73
N LEU A 37 -2.60 -3.11 -2.61
CA LEU A 37 -3.28 -4.38 -2.32
C LEU A 37 -4.34 -4.75 -3.36
N MET A 38 -5.13 -3.79 -3.85
CA MET A 38 -6.17 -4.05 -4.86
C MET A 38 -5.60 -4.31 -6.26
N ARG A 39 -4.35 -3.94 -6.53
CA ARG A 39 -3.66 -4.33 -7.76
C ARG A 39 -3.05 -5.72 -7.65
N HIS A 40 -2.53 -6.08 -6.48
CA HIS A 40 -1.97 -7.41 -6.23
C HIS A 40 -3.04 -8.50 -6.09
N TYR A 41 -4.16 -8.16 -5.49
CA TYR A 41 -5.24 -9.10 -5.14
C TYR A 41 -6.59 -8.57 -5.60
N PRO A 42 -6.83 -8.45 -6.92
CA PRO A 42 -8.12 -7.99 -7.45
C PRO A 42 -9.27 -8.95 -7.11
N ASP A 43 -8.95 -10.21 -6.80
CA ASP A 43 -9.87 -11.28 -6.41
C ASP A 43 -9.97 -11.48 -4.89
N TYR A 44 -9.31 -10.63 -4.09
CA TYR A 44 -9.24 -10.71 -2.63
C TYR A 44 -8.56 -11.97 -2.07
N ASN A 45 -7.86 -12.76 -2.90
CA ASN A 45 -7.15 -13.93 -2.43
C ASN A 45 -5.74 -13.55 -1.93
N ILE A 46 -5.66 -13.09 -0.68
CA ILE A 46 -4.42 -12.61 -0.06
C ILE A 46 -3.41 -13.75 0.13
N ASP A 47 -2.21 -13.57 -0.40
CA ASP A 47 -1.04 -14.39 -0.04
C ASP A 47 -0.50 -13.95 1.33
N VAL A 48 -0.90 -14.69 2.36
CA VAL A 48 -0.60 -14.38 3.76
C VAL A 48 0.91 -14.43 4.03
N GLU A 49 1.64 -15.38 3.47
CA GLU A 49 3.08 -15.55 3.73
C GLU A 49 3.88 -14.38 3.15
N ARG A 50 3.57 -13.98 1.90
CA ARG A 50 4.16 -12.79 1.28
C ARG A 50 3.93 -11.52 2.10
N GLU A 51 2.69 -11.30 2.55
CA GLU A 51 2.33 -10.08 3.30
C GLU A 51 2.96 -10.06 4.70
N GLN A 52 3.03 -11.21 5.39
CA GLN A 52 3.75 -11.31 6.67
C GLN A 52 5.25 -11.03 6.50
N LYS A 53 5.87 -11.55 5.45
CA LYS A 53 7.27 -11.26 5.14
C LYS A 53 7.49 -9.76 4.93
N LEU A 54 6.65 -9.10 4.13
CA LEU A 54 6.71 -7.66 3.93
C LEU A 54 6.61 -6.90 5.25
N LEU A 55 5.71 -7.28 6.16
CA LEU A 55 5.61 -6.64 7.48
C LEU A 55 6.90 -6.78 8.30
N THR A 56 7.55 -7.95 8.28
CA THR A 56 8.80 -8.17 9.04
C THR A 56 10.02 -7.46 8.46
N GLU A 57 10.03 -7.17 7.16
CA GLU A 57 11.16 -6.51 6.48
C GLU A 57 11.18 -4.98 6.67
N HIS A 58 10.11 -4.41 7.24
CA HIS A 58 9.92 -2.97 7.42
C HIS A 58 9.76 -2.59 8.88
N ASP A 59 10.22 -1.38 9.23
CA ASP A 59 10.14 -0.86 10.59
C ASP A 59 8.82 -0.14 10.88
N ILE A 60 8.19 0.43 9.85
CA ILE A 60 7.01 1.28 9.94
C ILE A 60 6.00 0.80 8.91
N VAL A 61 4.73 0.67 9.34
CA VAL A 61 3.61 0.32 8.48
C VAL A 61 2.65 1.50 8.42
N VAL A 62 2.34 1.95 7.21
CA VAL A 62 1.36 3.00 6.93
C VAL A 62 0.19 2.38 6.19
N MET A 63 -1.02 2.52 6.73
CA MET A 63 -2.24 2.11 6.04
C MET A 63 -2.81 3.32 5.30
N LEU A 64 -2.80 3.27 3.97
CA LEU A 64 -3.27 4.33 3.08
C LEU A 64 -4.56 3.89 2.38
N PHE A 65 -5.70 4.38 2.84
CA PHE A 65 -6.99 4.07 2.24
C PHE A 65 -7.95 5.25 2.38
N PRO A 66 -8.90 5.43 1.45
CA PRO A 66 -9.96 6.40 1.61
C PRO A 66 -10.91 5.95 2.73
N PHE A 67 -11.42 6.90 3.51
CA PHE A 67 -12.54 6.61 4.40
C PHE A 67 -13.80 6.40 3.55
N TYR A 68 -14.26 5.16 3.50
CA TYR A 68 -15.62 4.85 3.02
C TYR A 68 -16.56 4.87 4.23
N LEU A 69 -17.36 5.91 4.33
CA LEU A 69 -18.40 6.07 5.34
C LEU A 69 -19.78 5.96 4.68
N VAL A 70 -20.03 4.83 4.03
CA VAL A 70 -21.35 4.39 3.54
C VAL A 70 -21.29 2.92 3.16
#